data_AF-A0A3D2EQW8-F1
#
_entry.id   AF-A0A3D2EQW8-F1
#
_cell.length_a   1.000
_cell.length_b   1.000
_cell.length_c   1.000
_cell.angle_alpha   90.00
_cell.angle_beta   90.00
_cell.angle_gamma   90.00
#
_symmetry.space_group_name_H-M   'P 1'
#
loop_
_entity.id
_entity.type
_entity.pdbx_description
1 polymer ?
#
loop_
_entity_poly.entity_id
_entity_poly.type
_entity_poly.pdbx_seq_one_letter_code
_entity_poly.pdbx_strand_id
1 'polypeptide(L)'
;HDGMLYSLPSRDLIADSVEYMVNAHCADAMVCISNCDKITPGMLNAAMRLNIPVVFVSGGPMEAGKTALSEHKLDLVDAMVIAADSSADDATVEAYERSACPTCGSCSGMFTANSMNCLTEALGLSLPGNGSLLATHADREQLFLRAGRLIVELARRWYEQDDATALPREIASRRAFENAMSLDIAMGGSTNTILHLLAAAQEAGVDFDMAAIDKLSRKIPQLCKVAPSTPLYHMEDVHRAGGVMAILGELARGDLLHLDCATVHSASLGEALNRWDIMQTEEEDVRTLYAAGPAGIPTQQAFSQDLRWPSLDTDRQGGCVREMAHAYSQEGGLAVLFGNIAELGCVVKTAGVDDESLQFTGPAHICDSQEAAVADILEDRVQAGDVVIVRYEGPRGGPGMQEMLYPTSYLKSKGLGKACALITDGRFSGGTSGLSIGHVSPEAAAGGAIGLIEPGDLIEIDIPARTINVLVDDATLASRRDAMDQSPRAWQPEADRPRQVSTALKVYASMVTSADKGAIRDQSLIK
;
A
#
# COMPACT_ATOMS: atom_id res chain seq x y z
N HIS A 1 -16.69 -1.46 12.17
CA HIS A 1 -17.79 -0.49 11.98
C HIS A 1 -17.97 -0.21 10.49
N ASP A 2 -19.18 0.15 10.05
CA ASP A 2 -19.51 0.34 8.62
C ASP A 2 -18.75 1.49 7.92
N GLY A 3 -18.15 2.41 8.68
CA GLY A 3 -17.32 3.48 8.12
C GLY A 3 -16.18 3.01 7.19
N MET A 4 -15.67 1.78 7.35
CA MET A 4 -14.59 1.27 6.49
C MET A 4 -15.02 1.07 5.03
N LEU A 5 -16.33 0.89 4.77
CA LEU A 5 -16.89 0.80 3.41
C LEU A 5 -16.65 2.09 2.60
N TYR A 6 -16.42 3.22 3.27
CA TYR A 6 -16.24 4.53 2.63
C TYR A 6 -14.77 4.89 2.38
N SER A 7 -13.82 4.07 2.85
CA SER A 7 -12.38 4.34 2.72
C SER A 7 -11.93 4.39 1.26
N LEU A 8 -12.04 3.29 0.50
CA LEU A 8 -11.63 3.30 -0.93
C LEU A 8 -12.45 4.25 -1.79
N PRO A 9 -13.79 4.29 -1.69
CA PRO A 9 -14.59 5.23 -2.48
C PRO A 9 -14.19 6.70 -2.26
N SER A 10 -13.64 7.05 -1.09
CA SER A 10 -13.13 8.40 -0.85
C SER A 10 -12.01 8.78 -1.81
N ARG A 11 -11.19 7.83 -2.29
CA ARG A 11 -10.14 8.08 -3.29
C ARG A 11 -10.72 8.69 -4.56
N ASP A 12 -11.79 8.08 -5.09
CA ASP A 12 -12.42 8.55 -6.33
C ASP A 12 -13.18 9.86 -6.10
N LEU A 13 -13.79 10.03 -4.92
CA LEU A 13 -14.42 11.29 -4.54
C LEU A 13 -13.40 12.43 -4.45
N ILE A 14 -12.21 12.18 -3.88
CA ILE A 14 -11.11 13.15 -3.83
C ILE A 14 -10.66 13.47 -5.25
N ALA A 15 -10.48 12.46 -6.10
CA ALA A 15 -10.05 12.66 -7.48
C ALA A 15 -11.01 13.60 -8.24
N ASP A 16 -12.32 13.34 -8.14
CA ASP A 16 -13.32 14.21 -8.75
C ASP A 16 -13.34 15.60 -8.11
N SER A 17 -13.26 15.69 -6.79
CA SER A 17 -13.34 16.99 -6.10
C SER A 17 -12.19 17.90 -6.55
N VAL A 18 -10.98 17.35 -6.67
CA VAL A 18 -9.82 18.08 -7.20
C VAL A 18 -10.05 18.46 -8.66
N GLU A 19 -10.47 17.51 -9.50
CA GLU A 19 -10.73 17.74 -10.92
C GLU A 19 -11.76 18.84 -11.18
N TYR A 20 -12.87 18.83 -10.44
CA TYR A 20 -13.91 19.87 -10.53
C TYR A 20 -13.37 21.23 -10.13
N MET A 21 -12.68 21.32 -8.98
CA MET A 21 -12.19 22.60 -8.47
C MET A 21 -11.10 23.20 -9.36
N VAL A 22 -10.16 22.39 -9.85
CA VAL A 22 -9.10 22.85 -10.75
C VAL A 22 -9.69 23.36 -12.07
N ASN A 23 -10.58 22.60 -12.71
CA ASN A 23 -11.19 23.01 -13.98
C ASN A 23 -12.12 24.22 -13.81
N ALA A 24 -12.92 24.28 -12.73
CA ALA A 24 -13.85 25.39 -12.50
C ALA A 24 -13.14 26.72 -12.28
N HIS A 25 -11.96 26.69 -11.67
CA HIS A 25 -11.14 27.88 -11.43
C HIS A 25 -10.08 28.13 -12.50
N CYS A 26 -9.94 27.23 -13.48
CA CYS A 26 -8.89 27.24 -14.50
C CYS A 26 -7.49 27.40 -13.89
N ALA A 27 -7.19 26.64 -12.84
CA ALA A 27 -5.88 26.72 -12.19
C ALA A 27 -4.78 26.21 -13.12
N ASP A 28 -3.68 26.97 -13.24
CA ASP A 28 -2.58 26.67 -14.16
C ASP A 28 -1.72 25.47 -13.69
N ALA A 29 -1.59 25.29 -12.38
CA ALA A 29 -0.77 24.27 -11.75
C ALA A 29 -1.29 23.97 -10.33
N MET A 30 -0.86 22.85 -9.73
CA MET A 30 -1.33 22.46 -8.41
C MET A 30 -0.25 21.87 -7.50
N VAL A 31 -0.34 22.20 -6.21
CA VAL A 31 0.43 21.52 -5.14
C VAL A 31 -0.50 20.56 -4.43
N CYS A 32 -0.20 19.27 -4.50
CA CYS A 32 -0.98 18.23 -3.85
C CYS A 32 -0.46 18.00 -2.44
N ILE A 33 -1.17 18.55 -1.45
CA ILE A 33 -0.89 18.36 -0.02
C ILE A 33 -1.68 17.15 0.49
N SER A 34 -1.01 15.99 0.59
CA SER A 34 -1.63 14.74 1.01
C SER A 34 -1.04 14.22 2.33
N ASN A 35 -1.59 13.16 2.91
CA ASN A 35 -0.84 12.40 3.92
C ASN A 35 -1.45 11.02 4.19
N CYS A 36 -2.76 10.99 4.42
CA CYS A 36 -3.45 9.76 4.79
C CYS A 36 -3.67 8.85 3.57
N ASP A 37 -3.92 7.57 3.86
CA ASP A 37 -3.93 6.43 2.95
C ASP A 37 -4.53 6.73 1.56
N LYS A 38 -5.80 7.15 1.51
CA LYS A 38 -6.55 7.34 0.25
C LYS A 38 -6.44 8.76 -0.35
N ILE A 39 -5.81 9.69 0.37
CA ILE A 39 -5.65 11.09 -0.07
C ILE A 39 -4.59 11.19 -1.17
N THR A 40 -3.39 10.64 -0.93
CA THR A 40 -2.30 10.63 -1.91
C THR A 40 -2.72 10.02 -3.25
N PRO A 41 -3.30 8.79 -3.30
CA PRO A 41 -3.76 8.21 -4.57
C PRO A 41 -4.95 8.94 -5.18
N GLY A 42 -5.86 9.53 -4.40
CA GLY A 42 -6.96 10.34 -4.93
C GLY A 42 -6.47 11.58 -5.66
N MET A 43 -5.51 12.31 -5.06
CA MET A 43 -4.84 13.44 -5.69
C MET A 43 -3.98 13.01 -6.88
N LEU A 44 -3.33 11.83 -6.82
CA LEU A 44 -2.57 11.27 -7.94
C LEU A 44 -3.47 10.98 -9.13
N ASN A 45 -4.62 10.34 -8.93
CA ASN A 45 -5.61 10.11 -9.99
C ASN A 45 -6.06 11.44 -10.62
N ALA A 46 -6.37 12.46 -9.81
CA ALA A 46 -6.72 13.78 -10.34
C ALA A 46 -5.57 14.41 -11.15
N ALA A 47 -4.33 14.31 -10.68
CA ALA A 47 -3.16 14.80 -11.40
C ALA A 47 -2.99 14.12 -12.76
N MET A 48 -3.19 12.80 -12.79
CA MET A 48 -3.17 12.06 -14.04
C MET A 48 -4.32 12.49 -14.95
N ARG A 49 -5.55 12.70 -14.46
CA ARG A 49 -6.68 13.19 -15.30
C ARG A 49 -6.45 14.58 -15.89
N LEU A 50 -6.07 15.54 -15.03
CA LEU A 50 -5.95 16.96 -15.38
C LEU A 50 -4.75 17.26 -16.27
N ASN A 51 -3.63 16.56 -16.04
CA ASN A 51 -2.37 16.73 -16.75
C ASN A 51 -1.88 18.19 -16.84
N ILE A 52 -1.98 18.93 -15.73
CA ILE A 52 -1.33 20.24 -15.54
C ILE A 52 -0.12 20.08 -14.61
N PRO A 53 0.88 21.00 -14.62
CA PRO A 53 2.02 20.93 -13.72
C PRO A 53 1.63 20.67 -12.27
N VAL A 54 2.31 19.73 -11.62
CA VAL A 54 2.01 19.27 -10.26
C VAL A 54 3.26 19.00 -9.45
N VAL A 55 3.20 19.28 -8.15
CA VAL A 55 4.17 18.81 -7.16
C VAL A 55 3.41 18.23 -5.97
N PHE A 56 3.82 17.04 -5.53
CA PHE A 56 3.31 16.41 -4.32
C PHE A 56 4.20 16.78 -3.12
N VAL A 57 3.56 17.10 -2.00
CA VAL A 57 4.22 17.30 -0.70
C VAL A 57 3.30 16.80 0.40
N SER A 58 3.68 15.72 1.09
CA SER A 58 2.83 15.11 2.11
C SER A 58 3.05 15.72 3.49
N GLY A 59 2.17 15.43 4.44
CA GLY A 59 2.32 15.84 5.85
C GLY A 59 3.49 15.15 6.56
N GLY A 60 3.74 13.88 6.25
CA GLY A 60 4.85 13.06 6.77
C GLY A 60 4.40 12.03 7.78
N PRO A 61 5.21 10.97 7.99
CA PRO A 61 4.98 10.00 9.04
C PRO A 61 5.05 10.64 10.42
N MET A 62 4.25 10.11 11.34
CA MET A 62 4.41 10.35 12.77
C MET A 62 5.66 9.61 13.29
N GLU A 63 6.17 10.05 14.42
CA GLU A 63 7.22 9.34 15.16
C GLU A 63 6.70 8.00 15.71
N ALA A 64 7.55 6.98 15.77
CA ALA A 64 7.19 5.71 16.40
C ALA A 64 7.18 5.82 17.93
N GLY A 65 6.26 5.10 18.60
CA GLY A 65 6.10 5.13 20.05
C GLY A 65 7.29 4.51 20.78
N LYS A 66 8.00 5.26 21.63
CA LYS A 66 9.13 4.75 22.42
C LYS A 66 8.80 4.87 23.90
N THR A 67 8.59 3.73 24.57
CA THR A 67 8.17 3.70 25.97
C THR A 67 8.80 2.54 26.72
N ALA A 68 8.71 2.54 28.05
CA ALA A 68 9.12 1.41 28.89
C ALA A 68 8.10 0.24 28.88
N LEU A 69 6.98 0.36 28.13
CA LEU A 69 5.94 -0.68 28.06
C LEU A 69 6.35 -1.87 27.18
N SER A 70 7.32 -1.66 26.29
CA SER A 70 7.82 -2.65 25.36
C SER A 70 9.31 -2.42 25.06
N GLU A 71 10.02 -3.50 24.77
CA GLU A 71 11.41 -3.45 24.30
C GLU A 71 11.50 -2.98 22.84
N HIS A 72 10.41 -3.07 22.06
CA HIS A 72 10.31 -2.56 20.69
C HIS A 72 9.49 -1.27 20.60
N LYS A 73 9.69 -0.52 19.50
CA LYS A 73 8.91 0.69 19.21
C LYS A 73 7.46 0.30 18.92
N LEU A 74 6.51 1.04 19.48
CA LEU A 74 5.08 0.81 19.33
C LEU A 74 4.50 1.53 18.11
N ASP A 75 3.55 0.88 17.45
CA ASP A 75 2.70 1.45 16.42
C ASP A 75 1.21 1.07 16.58
N LEU A 76 0.36 1.49 15.63
CA LEU A 76 -1.08 1.22 15.64
C LEU A 76 -1.42 -0.28 15.73
N VAL A 77 -0.61 -1.15 15.13
CA VAL A 77 -0.84 -2.60 15.12
C VAL A 77 -0.62 -3.16 16.52
N ASP A 78 0.40 -2.69 17.26
CA ASP A 78 0.64 -3.12 18.65
C ASP A 78 -0.56 -2.80 19.55
N ALA A 79 -1.15 -1.60 19.43
CA ALA A 79 -2.35 -1.21 20.17
C ALA A 79 -3.55 -2.14 19.88
N MET A 80 -3.67 -2.63 18.65
CA MET A 80 -4.74 -3.57 18.30
C MET A 80 -4.48 -4.99 18.78
N VAL A 81 -3.22 -5.44 18.77
CA VAL A 81 -2.84 -6.77 19.22
C VAL A 81 -3.02 -6.89 20.74
N ILE A 82 -2.56 -5.90 21.52
CA ILE A 82 -2.69 -5.93 22.99
C ILE A 82 -4.16 -5.86 23.43
N ALA A 83 -5.01 -5.12 22.72
CA ALA A 83 -6.44 -5.04 23.01
C ALA A 83 -7.18 -6.38 22.83
N ALA A 84 -6.58 -7.34 22.11
CA ALA A 84 -7.12 -8.68 21.89
C ALA A 84 -6.47 -9.74 22.79
N ASP A 85 -5.46 -9.37 23.59
CA ASP A 85 -4.76 -10.29 24.48
C ASP A 85 -5.50 -10.39 25.82
N SER A 86 -6.10 -11.56 26.07
CA SER A 86 -6.83 -11.86 27.30
C SER A 86 -5.98 -11.81 28.59
N SER A 87 -4.66 -11.77 28.47
CA SER A 87 -3.74 -11.68 29.61
C SER A 87 -3.39 -10.25 30.02
N ALA A 88 -3.68 -9.25 29.17
CA ALA A 88 -3.44 -7.84 29.46
C ALA A 88 -4.59 -7.22 30.25
N ASP A 89 -4.27 -6.37 31.24
CA ASP A 89 -5.27 -5.59 31.97
C ASP A 89 -5.62 -4.27 31.25
N ASP A 90 -6.79 -3.70 31.57
CA ASP A 90 -7.29 -2.47 30.93
C ASP A 90 -6.29 -1.31 31.03
N ALA A 91 -5.56 -1.21 32.14
CA ALA A 91 -4.55 -0.17 32.35
C ALA A 91 -3.35 -0.32 31.41
N THR A 92 -2.92 -1.55 31.14
CA THR A 92 -1.88 -1.86 30.16
C THR A 92 -2.35 -1.52 28.75
N VAL A 93 -3.59 -1.91 28.40
CA VAL A 93 -4.17 -1.60 27.09
C VAL A 93 -4.25 -0.09 26.85
N GLU A 94 -4.75 0.69 27.82
CA GLU A 94 -4.81 2.16 27.74
C GLU A 94 -3.41 2.79 27.58
N ALA A 95 -2.42 2.26 28.28
CA ALA A 95 -1.05 2.74 28.21
C ALA A 95 -0.42 2.51 26.81
N TYR A 96 -0.68 1.35 26.21
CA TYR A 96 -0.26 1.04 24.83
C TYR A 96 -0.96 1.94 23.82
N GLU A 97 -2.29 2.09 23.91
CA GLU A 97 -3.09 2.93 23.01
C GLU A 97 -2.56 4.36 22.97
N ARG A 98 -2.34 4.97 24.15
CA ARG A 98 -1.82 6.34 24.26
C ARG A 98 -0.42 6.50 23.66
N SER A 99 0.35 5.43 23.60
CA SER A 99 1.76 5.44 23.21
C SER A 99 2.00 5.08 21.75
N ALA A 100 1.06 4.38 21.12
CA ALA A 100 1.15 3.91 19.73
C ALA A 100 1.10 5.04 18.69
N CYS A 101 0.44 6.15 19.01
CA CYS A 101 0.28 7.32 18.13
C CYS A 101 0.75 8.61 18.82
N PRO A 102 2.06 8.78 19.07
CA PRO A 102 2.55 9.84 19.95
C PRO A 102 2.48 11.24 19.30
N THR A 103 2.48 11.33 17.96
CA THR A 103 2.62 12.60 17.26
C THR A 103 1.68 12.76 16.05
N CYS A 104 1.55 13.97 15.50
CA CYS A 104 0.85 14.19 14.24
C CYS A 104 1.58 13.50 13.06
N GLY A 105 0.84 13.10 12.03
CA GLY A 105 1.40 12.51 10.81
C GLY A 105 0.57 11.34 10.30
N SER A 106 1.01 10.74 9.20
CA SER A 106 0.57 9.40 8.78
C SER A 106 1.13 8.37 9.76
N CYS A 107 0.75 7.11 9.62
CA CYS A 107 1.27 6.03 10.47
C CYS A 107 2.81 6.01 10.52
N SER A 108 3.41 5.41 11.55
CA SER A 108 4.86 5.37 11.73
C SER A 108 5.57 4.27 10.91
N GLY A 109 4.85 3.20 10.54
CA GLY A 109 5.35 2.07 9.73
C GLY A 109 5.16 2.24 8.22
N MET A 110 5.66 1.30 7.42
CA MET A 110 5.50 1.24 5.96
C MET A 110 4.11 0.71 5.57
N PHE A 111 3.05 1.40 6.01
CA PHE A 111 1.68 1.15 5.58
C PHE A 111 1.34 1.99 4.34
N THR A 112 0.11 1.87 3.82
CA THR A 112 -0.28 2.46 2.52
C THR A 112 0.01 3.96 2.41
N ALA A 113 -0.23 4.74 3.47
CA ALA A 113 0.05 6.18 3.47
C ALA A 113 1.52 6.49 3.15
N ASN A 114 2.45 5.84 3.85
CA ASN A 114 3.88 6.07 3.65
C ASN A 114 4.37 5.40 2.36
N SER A 115 3.89 4.21 2.04
CA SER A 115 4.24 3.57 0.77
C SER A 115 3.84 4.45 -0.42
N MET A 116 2.62 5.00 -0.43
CA MET A 116 2.18 5.93 -1.48
C MET A 116 3.00 7.23 -1.51
N ASN A 117 3.36 7.79 -0.34
CA ASN A 117 4.22 8.97 -0.30
C ASN A 117 5.62 8.68 -0.89
N CYS A 118 6.21 7.52 -0.57
CA CYS A 118 7.46 7.05 -1.19
C CYS A 118 7.30 6.84 -2.69
N LEU A 119 6.17 6.28 -3.14
CA LEU A 119 5.90 6.06 -4.57
C LEU A 119 5.79 7.35 -5.36
N THR A 120 5.23 8.43 -4.79
CA THR A 120 5.23 9.73 -5.47
C THR A 120 6.64 10.31 -5.69
N GLU A 121 7.61 9.99 -4.83
CA GLU A 121 9.02 10.32 -5.09
C GLU A 121 9.59 9.50 -6.25
N ALA A 122 9.36 8.18 -6.26
CA ALA A 122 9.86 7.31 -7.33
C ALA A 122 9.20 7.53 -8.70
N LEU A 123 7.93 7.95 -8.71
CA LEU A 123 7.25 8.45 -9.91
C LEU A 123 7.84 9.78 -10.41
N GLY A 124 8.66 10.45 -9.58
CA GLY A 124 9.28 11.73 -9.91
C GLY A 124 8.38 12.94 -9.64
N LEU A 125 7.27 12.79 -8.93
CA LEU A 125 6.28 13.87 -8.70
C LEU A 125 6.45 14.60 -7.35
N SER A 126 7.34 14.10 -6.49
CA SER A 126 7.64 14.66 -5.17
C SER A 126 9.10 15.04 -5.02
N LEU A 127 9.38 15.92 -4.05
CA LEU A 127 10.75 16.25 -3.64
C LEU A 127 11.40 15.12 -2.82
N PRO A 128 12.74 14.97 -2.87
CA PRO A 128 13.47 14.01 -2.05
C PRO A 128 13.21 14.23 -0.55
N GLY A 129 12.88 13.15 0.16
CA GLY A 129 12.57 13.16 1.59
C GLY A 129 11.07 13.30 1.91
N ASN A 130 10.23 13.52 0.91
CA ASN A 130 8.77 13.64 1.07
C ASN A 130 8.11 12.43 1.79
N GLY A 131 8.52 11.22 1.45
CA GLY A 131 7.97 9.96 1.94
C GLY A 131 8.46 9.58 3.33
N SER A 132 9.62 10.06 3.77
CA SER A 132 10.27 9.57 4.99
C SER A 132 10.52 10.63 6.07
N LEU A 133 10.60 11.92 5.74
CA LEU A 133 10.87 12.98 6.73
C LEU A 133 9.68 13.13 7.70
N LEU A 134 9.94 13.08 9.01
CA LEU A 134 8.89 13.14 10.04
C LEU A 134 8.05 14.43 9.97
N ALA A 135 6.75 14.31 10.23
CA ALA A 135 5.82 15.44 10.22
C ALA A 135 6.13 16.49 11.31
N THR A 136 6.71 16.06 12.43
CA THR A 136 7.11 16.92 13.54
C THR A 136 8.40 17.69 13.26
N HIS A 137 9.23 17.26 12.32
CA HIS A 137 10.55 17.86 12.13
C HIS A 137 10.47 19.18 11.36
N ALA A 138 11.23 20.20 11.81
CA ALA A 138 11.18 21.57 11.28
C ALA A 138 11.54 21.66 9.78
N ASP A 139 12.47 20.83 9.31
CA ASP A 139 12.85 20.74 7.89
C ASP A 139 11.67 20.41 6.97
N ARG A 140 10.60 19.79 7.50
CA ARG A 140 9.40 19.47 6.73
C ARG A 140 8.74 20.74 6.20
N GLU A 141 8.74 21.84 6.96
CA GLU A 141 8.26 23.15 6.50
C GLU A 141 9.01 23.61 5.24
N GLN A 142 10.33 23.34 5.17
CA GLN A 142 11.13 23.70 4.01
C GLN A 142 10.73 22.91 2.75
N LEU A 143 10.27 21.65 2.89
CA LEU A 143 9.71 20.91 1.75
C LEU A 143 8.44 21.58 1.21
N PHE A 144 7.54 22.05 2.07
CA PHE A 144 6.34 22.79 1.65
C PHE A 144 6.70 24.10 0.93
N LEU A 145 7.61 24.88 1.50
CA LEU A 145 8.07 26.13 0.89
C LEU A 145 8.79 25.89 -0.44
N ARG A 146 9.56 24.80 -0.56
CA ARG A 146 10.22 24.41 -1.81
C ARG A 146 9.22 23.95 -2.87
N ALA A 147 8.22 23.14 -2.49
CA ALA A 147 7.16 22.72 -3.39
C ALA A 147 6.39 23.91 -3.96
N GLY A 148 6.07 24.91 -3.13
CA GLY A 148 5.40 26.14 -3.55
C GLY A 148 6.22 27.00 -4.52
N ARG A 149 7.56 26.97 -4.47
CA ARG A 149 8.41 27.64 -5.46
C ARG A 149 8.52 26.80 -6.74
N LEU A 150 8.73 25.50 -6.58
CA LEU A 150 8.93 24.57 -7.69
C LEU A 150 7.70 24.50 -8.61
N ILE A 151 6.49 24.51 -8.06
CA ILE A 151 5.28 24.47 -8.87
C ILE A 151 5.17 25.67 -9.81
N VAL A 152 5.62 26.85 -9.38
CA VAL A 152 5.63 28.07 -10.20
C VAL A 152 6.69 27.94 -11.30
N GLU A 153 7.84 27.35 -11.00
CA GLU A 153 8.88 27.07 -12.00
C GLU A 153 8.39 26.09 -13.07
N LEU A 154 7.71 25.00 -12.68
CA LEU A 154 7.11 24.04 -13.61
C LEU A 154 5.99 24.67 -14.46
N ALA A 155 5.15 25.51 -13.85
CA ALA A 155 4.12 26.25 -14.59
C ALA A 155 4.73 27.14 -15.66
N ARG A 156 5.81 27.88 -15.34
CA ARG A 156 6.52 28.70 -16.33
C ARG A 156 7.17 27.86 -17.42
N ARG A 157 7.80 26.74 -17.08
CA ARG A 157 8.37 25.81 -18.07
C ARG A 157 7.31 25.36 -19.08
N TRP A 158 6.14 24.98 -18.59
CA TRP A 158 5.05 24.56 -19.46
C TRP A 158 4.47 25.72 -20.30
N TYR A 159 3.99 26.80 -19.67
CA TYR A 159 3.24 27.85 -20.37
C TYR A 159 4.08 28.93 -21.05
N GLU A 160 5.33 29.15 -20.62
CA GLU A 160 6.21 30.18 -21.20
C GLU A 160 7.32 29.60 -22.09
N GLN A 161 7.68 28.32 -21.90
CA GLN A 161 8.84 27.69 -22.57
C GLN A 161 8.45 26.47 -23.42
N ASP A 162 7.16 26.14 -23.52
CA ASP A 162 6.63 24.99 -24.25
C ASP A 162 7.27 23.64 -23.84
N ASP A 163 7.66 23.52 -22.57
CA ASP A 163 8.34 22.34 -22.04
C ASP A 163 7.33 21.32 -21.48
N ALA A 164 6.93 20.37 -22.32
CA ALA A 164 6.03 19.29 -21.95
C ALA A 164 6.57 18.41 -20.81
N THR A 165 7.89 18.35 -20.59
CA THR A 165 8.49 17.54 -19.51
C THR A 165 8.17 18.06 -18.11
N ALA A 166 7.51 19.21 -17.99
CA ALA A 166 6.96 19.73 -16.74
C ALA A 166 5.58 19.13 -16.37
N LEU A 167 4.95 18.38 -17.28
CA LEU A 167 3.63 17.78 -17.07
C LEU A 167 3.71 16.42 -16.36
N PRO A 168 2.73 16.09 -15.49
CA PRO A 168 2.76 14.85 -14.74
C PRO A 168 2.74 13.59 -15.60
N ARG A 169 2.04 13.56 -16.75
CA ARG A 169 2.03 12.36 -17.61
C ARG A 169 3.34 12.11 -18.34
N GLU A 170 4.13 13.16 -18.57
CA GLU A 170 5.47 13.03 -19.14
C GLU A 170 6.49 12.56 -18.08
N ILE A 171 6.35 13.06 -16.84
CA ILE A 171 7.18 12.66 -15.71
C ILE A 171 6.84 11.23 -15.26
N ALA A 172 5.57 10.96 -14.94
CA ALA A 172 5.04 9.66 -14.55
C ALA A 172 4.78 8.76 -15.77
N SER A 173 5.79 8.61 -16.62
CA SER A 173 5.77 7.74 -17.79
C SER A 173 5.65 6.26 -17.40
N ARG A 174 5.38 5.38 -18.38
CA ARG A 174 5.38 3.92 -18.19
C ARG A 174 6.63 3.39 -17.46
N ARG A 175 7.79 3.99 -17.72
CA ARG A 175 9.08 3.63 -17.10
C ARG A 175 9.20 4.15 -15.67
N ALA A 176 8.64 5.32 -15.38
CA ALA A 176 8.51 5.82 -14.01
C ALA A 176 7.58 4.93 -13.16
N PHE A 177 6.49 4.41 -13.74
CA PHE A 177 5.66 3.39 -13.08
C PHE A 177 6.44 2.10 -12.77
N GLU A 178 7.36 1.66 -13.63
CA GLU A 178 8.25 0.52 -13.34
C GLU A 178 9.23 0.83 -12.20
N ASN A 179 9.81 2.04 -12.20
CA ASN A 179 10.69 2.47 -11.10
C ASN A 179 9.93 2.52 -9.77
N ALA A 180 8.72 3.09 -9.78
CA ALA A 180 7.84 3.16 -8.62
C ALA A 180 7.49 1.76 -8.10
N MET A 181 7.05 0.86 -8.97
CA MET A 181 6.75 -0.52 -8.58
C MET A 181 8.01 -1.26 -8.09
N SER A 182 9.17 -1.01 -8.69
CA SER A 182 10.44 -1.61 -8.24
C SER A 182 10.82 -1.13 -6.84
N LEU A 183 10.66 0.15 -6.53
CA LEU A 183 10.83 0.66 -5.16
C LEU A 183 9.90 -0.07 -4.19
N ASP A 184 8.62 -0.21 -4.55
CA ASP A 184 7.60 -0.77 -3.68
C ASP A 184 7.79 -2.25 -3.38
N ILE A 185 8.21 -3.02 -4.39
CA ILE A 185 8.66 -4.41 -4.22
C ILE A 185 9.89 -4.47 -3.30
N ALA A 186 10.87 -3.59 -3.51
CA ALA A 186 12.12 -3.61 -2.76
C ALA A 186 11.94 -3.25 -1.28
N MET A 187 11.01 -2.35 -0.97
CA MET A 187 10.68 -2.00 0.41
C MET A 187 9.65 -2.92 1.07
N GLY A 188 9.03 -3.82 0.30
CA GLY A 188 7.90 -4.63 0.76
C GLY A 188 6.77 -3.73 1.27
N GLY A 189 6.28 -2.83 0.42
CA GLY A 189 5.23 -1.88 0.77
C GLY A 189 3.86 -2.52 1.06
N SER A 190 2.84 -1.68 1.18
CA SER A 190 1.44 -2.12 1.34
C SER A 190 0.92 -2.74 0.05
N THR A 191 0.19 -3.86 0.08
CA THR A 191 -0.42 -4.42 -1.14
C THR A 191 -1.43 -3.47 -1.81
N ASN A 192 -1.97 -2.48 -1.08
CA ASN A 192 -2.85 -1.46 -1.62
C ASN A 192 -2.17 -0.54 -2.64
N THR A 193 -0.84 -0.40 -2.61
CA THR A 193 -0.13 0.41 -3.59
C THR A 193 -0.31 -0.13 -5.00
N ILE A 194 -0.40 -1.46 -5.18
CA ILE A 194 -0.69 -2.10 -6.47
C ILE A 194 -2.03 -1.58 -6.99
N LEU A 195 -3.07 -1.60 -6.16
CA LEU A 195 -4.39 -1.07 -6.51
C LEU A 195 -4.33 0.41 -6.91
N HIS A 196 -3.53 1.21 -6.20
CA HIS A 196 -3.40 2.64 -6.41
C HIS A 196 -2.55 3.01 -7.64
N LEU A 197 -1.48 2.26 -7.92
CA LEU A 197 -0.67 2.43 -9.13
C LEU A 197 -1.43 1.99 -10.37
N LEU A 198 -2.18 0.89 -10.30
CA LEU A 198 -3.06 0.47 -11.40
C LEU A 198 -4.12 1.55 -11.69
N ALA A 199 -4.73 2.11 -10.63
CA ALA A 199 -5.67 3.21 -10.77
C ALA A 199 -5.04 4.43 -11.47
N ALA A 200 -3.88 4.89 -10.99
CA ALA A 200 -3.20 6.04 -11.57
C ALA A 200 -2.76 5.77 -13.03
N ALA A 201 -2.32 4.56 -13.35
CA ALA A 201 -1.95 4.18 -14.70
C ALA A 201 -3.15 4.22 -15.66
N GLN A 202 -4.32 3.74 -15.24
CA GLN A 202 -5.56 3.84 -16.02
C GLN A 202 -5.94 5.31 -16.28
N GLU A 203 -5.90 6.15 -15.25
CA GLU A 203 -6.23 7.59 -15.38
C GLU A 203 -5.22 8.36 -16.24
N ALA A 204 -3.98 7.89 -16.30
CA ALA A 204 -2.92 8.45 -17.15
C ALA A 204 -2.95 7.91 -18.60
N GLY A 205 -3.69 6.82 -18.87
CA GLY A 205 -3.64 6.10 -20.14
C GLY A 205 -2.33 5.32 -20.35
N VAL A 206 -1.68 4.90 -19.26
CA VAL A 206 -0.42 4.14 -19.27
C VAL A 206 -0.70 2.64 -19.24
N ASP A 207 -0.10 1.89 -20.16
CA ASP A 207 -0.24 0.44 -20.28
C ASP A 207 0.52 -0.33 -19.17
N PHE A 208 0.01 -0.30 -17.94
CA PHE A 208 0.60 -0.96 -16.77
C PHE A 208 -0.45 -1.86 -16.08
N ASP A 209 -0.14 -3.15 -15.93
CA ASP A 209 -1.07 -4.17 -15.47
C ASP A 209 -0.44 -5.15 -14.46
N MET A 210 -1.26 -6.09 -13.97
CA MET A 210 -0.83 -7.13 -13.03
C MET A 210 0.32 -8.00 -13.56
N ALA A 211 0.37 -8.25 -14.87
CA ALA A 211 1.43 -9.04 -15.49
C ALA A 211 2.76 -8.28 -15.54
N ALA A 212 2.74 -6.97 -15.73
CA ALA A 212 3.93 -6.12 -15.60
C ALA A 212 4.47 -6.13 -14.17
N ILE A 213 3.60 -6.09 -13.17
CA ILE A 213 3.98 -6.16 -11.75
C ILE A 213 4.60 -7.51 -11.40
N ASP A 214 4.00 -8.63 -11.85
CA ASP A 214 4.59 -9.97 -11.64
C ASP A 214 6.02 -10.05 -12.21
N LYS A 215 6.22 -9.60 -13.46
CA LYS A 215 7.54 -9.60 -14.11
C LYS A 215 8.60 -8.84 -13.33
N LEU A 216 8.23 -7.72 -12.71
CA LEU A 216 9.13 -6.94 -11.85
C LEU A 216 9.39 -7.70 -10.54
N SER A 217 8.34 -8.21 -9.89
CA SER A 217 8.44 -8.87 -8.58
C SER A 217 9.36 -10.10 -8.53
N ARG A 218 9.65 -10.71 -9.69
CA ARG A 218 10.57 -11.84 -9.84
C ARG A 218 12.04 -11.45 -9.96
N LYS A 219 12.33 -10.15 -10.17
CA LYS A 219 13.68 -9.63 -10.44
C LYS A 219 14.17 -8.70 -9.34
N ILE A 220 13.24 -7.97 -8.73
CA ILE A 220 13.56 -6.99 -7.71
C ILE A 220 13.68 -7.70 -6.35
N PRO A 221 14.82 -7.63 -5.66
CA PRO A 221 14.96 -8.20 -4.33
C PRO A 221 14.36 -7.29 -3.25
N GLN A 222 14.10 -7.85 -2.08
CA GLN A 222 13.67 -7.10 -0.91
C GLN A 222 14.88 -6.47 -0.18
N LEU A 223 15.12 -5.18 -0.40
CA LEU A 223 16.24 -4.44 0.17
C LEU A 223 15.96 -3.83 1.55
N CYS A 224 14.68 -3.65 1.89
CA CYS A 224 14.26 -3.06 3.16
C CYS A 224 13.14 -3.88 3.79
N LYS A 225 13.13 -3.94 5.12
CA LYS A 225 12.06 -4.54 5.93
C LYS A 225 11.72 -3.52 7.01
N VAL A 226 10.50 -3.03 7.03
CA VAL A 226 10.01 -1.99 7.96
C VAL A 226 8.72 -2.50 8.61
N ALA A 227 8.36 -1.97 9.78
CA ALA A 227 7.07 -2.22 10.41
C ALA A 227 5.93 -2.16 9.38
N PRO A 228 5.06 -3.18 9.30
CA PRO A 228 4.85 -4.25 10.29
C PRO A 228 5.74 -5.49 10.06
N SER A 229 6.50 -5.54 8.96
CA SER A 229 7.27 -6.74 8.59
C SER A 229 8.46 -6.99 9.51
N THR A 230 8.92 -5.99 10.25
CA THR A 230 9.89 -6.13 11.33
C THR A 230 9.62 -5.09 12.42
N PRO A 231 9.85 -5.40 13.71
CA PRO A 231 9.75 -4.41 14.78
C PRO A 231 10.97 -3.46 14.85
N LEU A 232 12.05 -3.76 14.10
CA LEU A 232 13.33 -3.05 14.22
C LEU A 232 13.31 -1.64 13.63
N TYR A 233 12.59 -1.45 12.52
CA TYR A 233 12.66 -0.23 11.72
C TYR A 233 11.27 0.36 11.47
N HIS A 234 11.20 1.68 11.53
CA HIS A 234 10.05 2.53 11.19
C HIS A 234 10.49 3.59 10.17
N MET A 235 9.58 4.43 9.69
CA MET A 235 9.91 5.44 8.67
C MET A 235 11.03 6.40 9.08
N GLU A 236 11.15 6.72 10.37
CA GLU A 236 12.26 7.52 10.91
C GLU A 236 13.65 6.88 10.68
N ASP A 237 13.72 5.55 10.68
CA ASP A 237 14.96 4.81 10.45
C ASP A 237 15.25 4.71 8.94
N VAL A 238 14.21 4.55 8.12
CA VAL A 238 14.32 4.62 6.66
C VAL A 238 14.84 6.00 6.25
N HIS A 239 14.35 7.08 6.87
CA HIS A 239 14.84 8.43 6.63
C HIS A 239 16.34 8.55 6.95
N ARG A 240 16.74 8.07 8.14
CA ARG A 240 18.14 8.04 8.59
C ARG A 240 19.07 7.25 7.65
N ALA A 241 18.54 6.25 6.95
CA ALA A 241 19.28 5.44 5.98
C ALA A 241 19.40 6.07 4.58
N GLY A 242 18.90 7.30 4.41
CA GLY A 242 18.88 8.05 3.14
C GLY A 242 17.53 8.03 2.42
N GLY A 243 16.47 7.56 3.09
CA GLY A 243 15.09 7.60 2.60
C GLY A 243 14.88 6.82 1.30
N VAL A 244 13.95 7.31 0.48
CA VAL A 244 13.61 6.70 -0.81
C VAL A 244 14.80 6.68 -1.77
N MET A 245 15.62 7.74 -1.76
CA MET A 245 16.76 7.88 -2.67
C MET A 245 17.85 6.85 -2.40
N ALA A 246 18.04 6.43 -1.13
CA ALA A 246 18.92 5.32 -0.80
C ALA A 246 18.45 3.98 -1.40
N ILE A 247 17.15 3.67 -1.30
CA ILE A 247 16.59 2.42 -1.84
C ILE A 247 16.69 2.42 -3.38
N LEU A 248 16.33 3.54 -4.02
CA LEU A 248 16.50 3.71 -5.46
C LEU A 248 17.98 3.64 -5.87
N GLY A 249 18.90 4.19 -5.07
CA GLY A 249 20.34 4.11 -5.31
C GLY A 249 20.86 2.67 -5.34
N GLU A 250 20.41 1.81 -4.42
CA GLU A 250 20.78 0.38 -4.43
C GLU A 250 20.18 -0.35 -5.64
N LEU A 251 18.93 -0.08 -6.00
CA LEU A 251 18.32 -0.66 -7.21
C LEU A 251 19.04 -0.20 -8.49
N ALA A 252 19.47 1.06 -8.55
CA ALA A 252 20.28 1.59 -9.66
C ALA A 252 21.62 0.86 -9.77
N ARG A 253 22.30 0.60 -8.64
CA ARG A 253 23.54 -0.21 -8.60
C ARG A 253 23.33 -1.64 -9.11
N GLY A 254 22.10 -2.17 -8.98
CA GLY A 254 21.68 -3.46 -9.53
C GLY A 254 21.22 -3.44 -10.99
N ASP A 255 21.27 -2.29 -11.68
CA ASP A 255 20.71 -2.11 -13.04
C ASP A 255 19.20 -2.44 -13.14
N LEU A 256 18.46 -2.10 -12.08
CA LEU A 256 17.03 -2.39 -11.94
C LEU A 256 16.13 -1.17 -12.11
N LEU A 257 16.67 -0.03 -12.56
CA LEU A 257 15.93 1.22 -12.73
C LEU A 257 16.16 1.89 -14.08
N HIS A 258 15.15 2.61 -14.53
CA HIS A 258 15.23 3.54 -15.66
C HIS A 258 15.75 4.88 -15.18
N LEU A 259 17.05 5.13 -15.36
CA LEU A 259 17.73 6.32 -14.81
C LEU A 259 17.47 7.62 -15.59
N ASP A 260 16.96 7.53 -16.81
CA ASP A 260 16.70 8.68 -17.69
C ASP A 260 15.31 9.30 -17.48
N CYS A 261 14.46 8.74 -16.62
CA CYS A 261 13.16 9.31 -16.28
C CYS A 261 13.33 10.68 -15.61
N ALA A 262 12.69 11.73 -16.14
CA ALA A 262 12.67 13.05 -15.53
C ALA A 262 11.92 13.04 -14.18
N THR A 263 12.22 14.01 -13.32
CA THR A 263 11.43 14.29 -12.11
C THR A 263 11.05 15.77 -12.06
N VAL A 264 10.17 16.14 -11.16
CA VAL A 264 9.81 17.55 -10.91
C VAL A 264 11.02 18.41 -10.55
N HIS A 265 12.11 17.81 -10.03
CA HIS A 265 13.24 18.53 -9.48
C HIS A 265 14.59 18.24 -10.15
N SER A 266 14.65 17.33 -11.12
CA SER A 266 15.87 16.90 -11.82
C SER A 266 15.54 16.48 -13.25
N ALA A 267 16.47 16.68 -14.18
CA ALA A 267 16.26 16.31 -15.59
C ALA A 267 16.21 14.79 -15.79
N SER A 268 16.82 14.02 -14.88
CA SER A 268 16.75 12.55 -14.86
C SER A 268 16.86 12.00 -13.43
N LEU A 269 16.39 10.77 -13.21
CA LEU A 269 16.53 10.05 -11.96
C LEU A 269 18.01 9.76 -11.65
N GLY A 270 18.85 9.52 -12.65
CA GLY A 270 20.29 9.35 -12.47
C GLY A 270 20.94 10.62 -11.88
N GLU A 271 20.59 11.80 -12.40
CA GLU A 271 21.04 13.07 -11.83
C GLU A 271 20.49 13.31 -10.42
N ALA A 272 19.24 12.91 -10.16
CA ALA A 272 18.69 12.95 -8.81
C ALA A 272 19.49 12.06 -7.86
N LEU A 273 19.81 10.82 -8.24
CA LEU A 273 20.56 9.89 -7.39
C LEU A 273 21.98 10.37 -7.12
N ASN A 274 22.68 10.92 -8.12
CA ASN A 274 24.02 11.49 -7.93
C ASN A 274 24.06 12.55 -6.82
N ARG A 275 22.96 13.31 -6.67
CA ARG A 275 22.85 14.34 -5.62
C ARG A 275 22.33 13.80 -4.30
N TRP A 276 21.29 12.97 -4.32
CA TRP A 276 20.49 12.64 -3.13
C TRP A 276 20.80 11.28 -2.51
N ASP A 277 21.47 10.36 -3.19
CA ASP A 277 21.91 9.10 -2.61
C ASP A 277 23.10 9.33 -1.67
N ILE A 278 22.88 9.13 -0.37
CA ILE A 278 23.90 9.34 0.68
C ILE A 278 25.13 8.41 0.56
N MET A 279 25.07 7.40 -0.31
CA MET A 279 26.23 6.55 -0.64
C MET A 279 27.09 7.10 -1.78
N GLN A 280 26.60 8.13 -2.48
CA GLN A 280 27.28 8.77 -3.62
C GLN A 280 27.67 10.22 -3.32
N THR A 281 26.81 10.93 -2.59
CA THR A 281 27.02 12.35 -2.29
C THR A 281 27.72 12.57 -0.95
N GLU A 282 28.51 13.65 -0.89
CA GLU A 282 29.06 14.21 0.35
C GLU A 282 28.53 15.64 0.59
N GLU A 283 27.46 16.04 -0.11
CA GLU A 283 26.83 17.36 0.07
C GLU A 283 26.20 17.47 1.47
N GLU A 284 26.64 18.48 2.22
CA GLU A 284 26.26 18.66 3.64
C GLU A 284 24.77 18.94 3.83
N ASP A 285 24.12 19.66 2.90
CA ASP A 285 22.67 19.92 2.97
C ASP A 285 21.86 18.62 2.82
N VAL A 286 22.30 17.70 1.97
CA VAL A 286 21.67 16.38 1.79
C VAL A 286 21.86 15.51 3.03
N ARG A 287 23.08 15.45 3.57
CA ARG A 287 23.38 14.69 4.78
C ARG A 287 22.64 15.26 6.00
N THR A 288 22.55 16.58 6.09
CA THR A 288 21.79 17.28 7.14
C THR A 288 20.31 16.90 7.06
N LEU A 289 19.70 16.95 5.87
CA LEU A 289 18.30 16.57 5.67
C LEU A 289 18.02 15.16 6.21
N TYR A 290 18.76 14.15 5.76
CA TYR A 290 18.54 12.76 6.17
C TYR A 290 18.94 12.47 7.63
N ALA A 291 19.68 13.36 8.28
CA ALA A 291 19.95 13.27 9.70
C ALA A 291 18.74 13.69 10.55
N ALA A 292 17.68 14.26 9.99
CA ALA A 292 16.45 14.61 10.72
C ALA A 292 15.91 13.39 11.49
N GLY A 293 15.71 13.56 12.79
CA GLY A 293 15.36 12.49 13.72
C GLY A 293 14.10 12.79 14.53
N PRO A 294 13.58 11.78 15.26
CA PRO A 294 12.45 11.94 16.16
C PRO A 294 12.86 12.65 17.45
N ALA A 295 11.94 13.41 18.05
CA ALA A 295 12.15 13.99 19.38
C ALA A 295 11.76 13.05 20.53
N GLY A 296 10.86 12.10 20.29
CA GLY A 296 10.27 11.26 21.34
C GLY A 296 9.35 12.04 22.29
N ILE A 297 8.82 13.18 21.85
CA ILE A 297 7.95 14.07 22.63
C ILE A 297 6.55 14.05 22.02
N PRO A 298 5.50 13.66 22.77
CA PRO A 298 4.14 13.68 22.27
C PRO A 298 3.69 15.08 21.85
N THR A 299 3.16 15.22 20.64
CA THR A 299 2.74 16.53 20.08
C THR A 299 1.80 16.39 18.89
N GLN A 300 0.78 17.25 18.80
CA GLN A 300 -0.09 17.34 17.62
C GLN A 300 0.33 18.46 16.66
N GLN A 301 1.41 19.17 16.98
CA GLN A 301 1.92 20.29 16.20
C GLN A 301 2.98 19.81 15.20
N ALA A 302 2.75 20.05 13.91
CA ALA A 302 3.76 19.83 12.88
C ALA A 302 4.92 20.83 13.04
N PHE A 303 6.11 20.45 12.56
CA PHE A 303 7.32 21.30 12.58
C PHE A 303 7.77 21.75 13.98
N SER A 304 7.39 21.00 15.02
CA SER A 304 7.59 21.38 16.42
C SER A 304 8.99 21.11 16.98
N GLN A 305 9.85 20.40 16.26
CA GLN A 305 11.17 19.96 16.74
C GLN A 305 12.20 19.87 15.61
N ASP A 306 13.50 19.93 15.90
CA ASP A 306 14.61 19.93 14.93
C ASP A 306 15.78 19.00 15.32
N LEU A 307 15.50 17.97 16.13
CA LEU A 307 16.50 17.00 16.56
C LEU A 307 17.01 16.18 15.39
N ARG A 308 18.32 15.89 15.42
CA ARG A 308 18.99 15.08 14.42
C ARG A 308 19.67 13.87 15.04
N TRP A 309 19.73 12.80 14.27
CA TRP A 309 20.58 11.65 14.55
C TRP A 309 22.04 12.08 14.58
N PRO A 310 22.86 11.51 15.48
CA PRO A 310 24.30 11.82 15.54
C PRO A 310 25.07 11.24 14.34
N SER A 311 24.49 10.26 13.63
CA SER A 311 25.05 9.67 12.42
C SER A 311 23.95 9.10 11.52
N LEU A 312 24.19 9.09 10.22
CA LEU A 312 23.36 8.39 9.24
C LEU A 312 23.55 6.87 9.32
N ASP A 313 22.56 6.12 8.85
CA ASP A 313 22.68 4.66 8.65
C ASP A 313 23.20 4.39 7.23
N THR A 314 24.51 4.13 7.14
CA THR A 314 25.20 3.77 5.89
C THR A 314 25.61 2.29 5.86
N ASP A 315 25.12 1.47 6.79
CA ASP A 315 25.40 0.03 6.80
C ASP A 315 24.50 -0.70 5.80
N ARG A 316 25.05 -0.98 4.61
CA ARG A 316 24.33 -1.70 3.55
C ARG A 316 24.32 -3.23 3.71
N GLN A 317 24.92 -3.79 4.76
CA GLN A 317 24.84 -5.23 5.02
C GLN A 317 23.81 -5.56 6.09
N GLY A 318 23.85 -4.84 7.22
CA GLY A 318 23.01 -5.10 8.39
C GLY A 318 21.94 -4.05 8.66
N GLY A 319 22.05 -2.86 8.07
CA GLY A 319 21.22 -1.69 8.35
C GLY A 319 19.81 -1.75 7.77
N CYS A 320 19.10 -0.62 7.86
CA CYS A 320 17.70 -0.48 7.47
C CYS A 320 17.47 -0.69 5.97
N VAL A 321 18.40 -0.19 5.14
CA VAL A 321 18.41 -0.39 3.68
C VAL A 321 19.68 -1.14 3.32
N ARG A 322 19.53 -2.29 2.66
CA ARG A 322 20.63 -3.21 2.33
C ARG A 322 20.98 -3.20 0.85
N GLU A 323 22.23 -3.53 0.55
CA GLU A 323 22.69 -3.78 -0.82
C GLU A 323 22.17 -5.12 -1.33
N MET A 324 22.17 -5.28 -2.65
CA MET A 324 21.67 -6.45 -3.37
C MET A 324 22.18 -7.79 -2.82
N ALA A 325 23.47 -7.88 -2.51
CA ALA A 325 24.11 -9.10 -2.01
C ALA A 325 23.63 -9.51 -0.61
N HIS A 326 23.14 -8.55 0.18
CA HIS A 326 22.68 -8.74 1.56
C HIS A 326 21.17 -8.47 1.71
N ALA A 327 20.43 -8.45 0.61
CA ALA A 327 18.98 -8.29 0.60
C ALA A 327 18.30 -9.29 1.55
N TYR A 328 17.18 -8.88 2.16
CA TYR A 328 16.41 -9.75 3.04
C TYR A 328 15.88 -10.98 2.30
N SER A 329 15.55 -10.82 1.03
CA SER A 329 15.19 -11.88 0.10
C SER A 329 15.64 -11.48 -1.30
N GLN A 330 16.05 -12.47 -2.10
CA GLN A 330 16.31 -12.27 -3.53
C GLN A 330 15.01 -12.27 -4.35
N GLU A 331 13.93 -12.77 -3.78
CA GLU A 331 12.57 -12.54 -4.29
C GLU A 331 12.03 -11.21 -3.75
N GLY A 332 11.15 -10.58 -4.52
CA GLY A 332 10.54 -9.32 -4.14
C GLY A 332 9.67 -9.41 -2.90
N GLY A 333 9.48 -8.29 -2.19
CA GLY A 333 8.63 -8.18 -0.99
C GLY A 333 7.12 -8.14 -1.25
N LEU A 334 6.73 -8.14 -2.53
CA LEU A 334 5.36 -8.24 -3.03
C LEU A 334 5.32 -9.26 -4.17
N ALA A 335 4.23 -10.00 -4.31
CA ALA A 335 4.01 -10.95 -5.40
C ALA A 335 2.58 -10.88 -5.93
N VAL A 336 2.43 -11.17 -7.22
CA VAL A 336 1.15 -11.42 -7.88
C VAL A 336 1.01 -12.92 -8.12
N LEU A 337 -0.13 -13.51 -7.77
CA LEU A 337 -0.44 -14.91 -8.04
C LEU A 337 -1.61 -15.01 -9.02
N PHE A 338 -1.62 -16.06 -9.83
CA PHE A 338 -2.70 -16.37 -10.77
C PHE A 338 -3.19 -17.81 -10.59
N GLY A 339 -4.40 -18.11 -11.02
CA GLY A 339 -4.90 -19.48 -11.05
C GLY A 339 -6.40 -19.53 -11.13
N ASN A 340 -6.99 -20.71 -10.96
CA ASN A 340 -8.41 -20.92 -11.24
C ASN A 340 -9.34 -20.13 -10.32
N ILE A 341 -8.89 -19.69 -9.14
CA ILE A 341 -9.69 -18.81 -8.25
C ILE A 341 -9.40 -17.31 -8.46
N ALA A 342 -8.30 -16.97 -9.13
CA ALA A 342 -7.80 -15.61 -9.34
C ALA A 342 -7.30 -15.43 -10.78
N GLU A 343 -8.21 -15.57 -11.74
CA GLU A 343 -7.88 -15.55 -13.18
C GLU A 343 -7.26 -14.23 -13.64
N LEU A 344 -7.66 -13.11 -13.04
CA LEU A 344 -7.11 -11.77 -13.30
C LEU A 344 -6.04 -11.36 -12.28
N GLY A 345 -5.68 -12.29 -11.39
CA GLY A 345 -4.63 -12.15 -10.40
C GLY A 345 -5.14 -11.81 -8.99
N CYS A 346 -4.25 -12.00 -8.03
CA CYS A 346 -4.36 -11.55 -6.65
C CYS A 346 -2.99 -11.16 -6.11
N VAL A 347 -2.92 -10.52 -4.93
CA VAL A 347 -1.68 -9.96 -4.39
C VAL A 347 -1.36 -10.50 -3.00
N VAL A 348 -0.07 -10.72 -2.75
CA VAL A 348 0.45 -11.13 -1.44
C VAL A 348 1.71 -10.35 -1.09
N LYS A 349 1.85 -10.00 0.20
CA LYS A 349 3.04 -9.38 0.76
C LYS A 349 4.02 -10.45 1.24
N THR A 350 4.85 -10.96 0.35
CA THR A 350 5.87 -11.98 0.65
C THR A 350 6.85 -11.55 1.74
N ALA A 351 7.14 -10.25 1.88
CA ALA A 351 7.97 -9.70 2.95
C ALA A 351 7.45 -10.02 4.38
N GLY A 352 6.14 -10.31 4.50
CA GLY A 352 5.48 -10.68 5.76
C GLY A 352 5.16 -12.18 5.89
N VAL A 353 5.54 -13.01 4.92
CA VAL A 353 5.29 -14.47 4.91
C VAL A 353 6.54 -15.19 5.39
N ASP A 354 6.38 -16.19 6.24
CA ASP A 354 7.48 -17.06 6.67
C ASP A 354 7.87 -18.04 5.54
N ASP A 355 9.15 -18.40 5.45
CA ASP A 355 9.66 -19.29 4.38
C ASP A 355 8.93 -20.65 4.33
N GLU A 356 8.55 -21.19 5.49
CA GLU A 356 7.79 -22.44 5.62
C GLU A 356 6.35 -22.34 5.10
N SER A 357 5.83 -21.12 4.92
CA SER A 357 4.48 -20.83 4.44
C SER A 357 4.43 -20.34 3.00
N LEU A 358 5.56 -20.38 2.26
CA LEU A 358 5.59 -20.01 0.84
C LEU A 358 4.78 -20.95 -0.05
N GLN A 359 4.62 -22.20 0.39
CA GLN A 359 3.71 -23.19 -0.18
C GLN A 359 2.74 -23.63 0.93
N PHE A 360 1.44 -23.54 0.68
CA PHE A 360 0.43 -23.87 1.66
C PHE A 360 -0.75 -24.55 1.00
N THR A 361 -1.17 -25.69 1.55
CA THR A 361 -2.37 -26.39 1.11
C THR A 361 -3.24 -26.73 2.31
N GLY A 362 -4.52 -26.35 2.25
CA GLY A 362 -5.45 -26.57 3.35
C GLY A 362 -6.92 -26.52 2.94
N PRO A 363 -7.83 -27.03 3.78
CA PRO A 363 -9.26 -26.99 3.53
C PRO A 363 -9.80 -25.56 3.63
N ALA A 364 -10.76 -25.22 2.76
CA ALA A 364 -11.41 -23.92 2.75
C ALA A 364 -12.39 -23.78 3.93
N HIS A 365 -12.17 -22.76 4.76
CA HIS A 365 -13.11 -22.28 5.78
C HIS A 365 -13.78 -21.01 5.26
N ILE A 366 -15.07 -21.08 4.94
CA ILE A 366 -15.77 -20.03 4.19
C ILE A 366 -16.44 -19.01 5.12
N CYS A 367 -16.16 -17.73 4.88
CA CYS A 367 -16.84 -16.60 5.53
C CYS A 367 -17.31 -15.58 4.48
N ASP A 368 -18.60 -15.22 4.48
CA ASP A 368 -19.14 -14.22 3.54
C ASP A 368 -19.08 -12.77 4.07
N SER A 369 -18.36 -12.57 5.18
CA SER A 369 -18.06 -11.24 5.70
C SER A 369 -16.85 -11.26 6.62
N GLN A 370 -16.20 -10.11 6.78
CA GLN A 370 -15.20 -9.88 7.81
C GLN A 370 -15.75 -10.21 9.20
N GLU A 371 -16.99 -9.80 9.50
CA GLU A 371 -17.61 -10.04 10.81
C GLU A 371 -17.73 -11.54 11.11
N ALA A 372 -18.12 -12.34 10.12
CA ALA A 372 -18.16 -13.79 10.23
C ALA A 372 -16.76 -14.39 10.46
N ALA A 373 -15.75 -13.93 9.69
CA ALA A 373 -14.38 -14.39 9.87
C ALA A 373 -13.85 -14.08 11.27
N VAL A 374 -14.08 -12.86 11.77
CA VAL A 374 -13.72 -12.46 13.14
C VAL A 374 -14.38 -13.34 14.18
N ALA A 375 -15.69 -13.58 14.06
CA ALA A 375 -16.43 -14.43 14.99
C ALA A 375 -15.88 -15.86 14.97
N ASP A 376 -15.65 -16.43 13.79
CA ASP A 376 -15.15 -17.80 13.64
C ASP A 376 -13.74 -17.99 14.19
N ILE A 377 -12.86 -16.98 14.04
CA ILE A 377 -11.52 -16.99 14.64
C ILE A 377 -11.60 -16.89 16.17
N LEU A 378 -12.41 -15.97 16.70
CA LEU A 378 -12.48 -15.73 18.14
C LEU A 378 -13.19 -16.88 18.90
N GLU A 379 -14.16 -17.52 18.26
CA GLU A 379 -14.93 -18.65 18.81
C GLU A 379 -14.29 -20.02 18.50
N ASP A 380 -13.02 -20.04 18.09
CA ASP A 380 -12.21 -21.24 17.86
C ASP A 380 -12.83 -22.21 16.84
N ARG A 381 -13.58 -21.68 15.85
CA ARG A 381 -14.08 -22.46 14.70
C ARG A 381 -12.99 -22.66 13.65
N VAL A 382 -12.17 -21.66 13.40
CA VAL A 382 -10.99 -21.77 12.53
C VAL A 382 -9.92 -22.62 13.21
N GLN A 383 -9.42 -23.64 12.52
CA GLN A 383 -8.40 -24.57 12.98
C GLN A 383 -7.06 -24.35 12.27
N ALA A 384 -5.98 -24.79 12.92
CA ALA A 384 -4.66 -24.83 12.28
C ALA A 384 -4.71 -25.69 11.00
N GLY A 385 -4.17 -25.16 9.90
CA GLY A 385 -4.23 -25.76 8.56
C GLY A 385 -5.33 -25.18 7.67
N ASP A 386 -6.31 -24.45 8.22
CA ASP A 386 -7.41 -23.89 7.44
C ASP A 386 -6.95 -22.76 6.50
N VAL A 387 -7.63 -22.68 5.35
CA VAL A 387 -7.58 -21.53 4.45
C VAL A 387 -8.87 -20.75 4.60
N VAL A 388 -8.83 -19.64 5.34
CA VAL A 388 -9.98 -18.79 5.60
C VAL A 388 -10.28 -17.95 4.36
N ILE A 389 -11.39 -18.23 3.68
CA ILE A 389 -11.84 -17.49 2.49
C ILE A 389 -12.89 -16.46 2.93
N VAL A 390 -12.56 -15.17 2.81
CA VAL A 390 -13.49 -14.06 3.08
C VAL A 390 -14.00 -13.48 1.77
N ARG A 391 -15.26 -13.76 1.42
CA ARG A 391 -15.88 -13.42 0.13
C ARG A 391 -16.80 -12.21 0.23
N TYR A 392 -17.14 -11.65 -0.92
CA TYR A 392 -18.07 -10.52 -1.04
C TYR A 392 -17.58 -9.29 -0.30
N GLU A 393 -16.26 -9.14 -0.18
CA GLU A 393 -15.61 -7.96 0.40
C GLU A 393 -14.88 -7.13 -0.65
N GLY A 394 -15.02 -7.49 -1.94
CA GLY A 394 -14.47 -6.76 -3.08
C GLY A 394 -15.13 -5.40 -3.35
N PRO A 395 -14.72 -4.71 -4.44
CA PRO A 395 -15.22 -3.39 -4.81
C PRO A 395 -16.75 -3.29 -4.86
N ARG A 396 -17.43 -4.24 -5.51
CA ARG A 396 -18.89 -4.28 -5.63
C ARG A 396 -19.54 -5.03 -4.47
N GLY A 397 -18.92 -6.13 -4.05
CA GLY A 397 -19.45 -7.03 -3.04
C GLY A 397 -19.49 -6.41 -1.65
N GLY A 398 -18.44 -5.68 -1.25
CA GLY A 398 -18.33 -5.07 0.08
C GLY A 398 -19.55 -4.22 0.46
N PRO A 399 -19.91 -3.22 -0.36
CA PRO A 399 -19.12 -2.52 -1.39
C PRO A 399 -18.04 -1.60 -0.79
N GLY A 400 -17.10 -1.15 -1.62
CA GLY A 400 -16.00 -0.26 -1.19
C GLY A 400 -14.70 -0.98 -0.87
N MET A 401 -14.63 -2.28 -1.16
CA MET A 401 -13.46 -3.13 -1.00
C MET A 401 -12.83 -2.97 0.40
N GLN A 402 -13.55 -3.31 1.47
CA GLN A 402 -13.13 -2.90 2.81
C GLN A 402 -11.73 -3.39 3.20
N GLU A 403 -11.01 -2.59 3.99
CA GLU A 403 -9.70 -2.98 4.50
C GLU A 403 -9.84 -3.81 5.76
N MET A 404 -9.31 -5.03 5.72
CA MET A 404 -9.40 -5.97 6.82
C MET A 404 -8.10 -6.03 7.60
N LEU A 405 -8.18 -5.68 8.88
CA LEU A 405 -7.08 -5.79 9.85
C LEU A 405 -7.46 -6.73 11.00
N TYR A 406 -8.73 -6.76 11.40
CA TYR A 406 -9.19 -7.59 12.52
C TYR A 406 -8.94 -9.10 12.32
N PRO A 407 -9.31 -9.73 11.18
CA PRO A 407 -9.09 -11.17 11.01
C PRO A 407 -7.61 -11.54 11.16
N THR A 408 -6.72 -10.72 10.60
CA THR A 408 -5.27 -10.98 10.64
C THR A 408 -4.70 -10.79 12.05
N SER A 409 -5.12 -9.75 12.77
CA SER A 409 -4.68 -9.51 14.15
C SER A 409 -5.19 -10.60 15.10
N TYR A 410 -6.42 -11.07 14.92
CA TYR A 410 -7.01 -12.09 15.79
C TYR A 410 -6.47 -13.49 15.51
N LEU A 411 -6.12 -13.82 14.27
CA LEU A 411 -5.35 -15.06 14.00
C LEU A 411 -3.99 -15.03 14.69
N LYS A 412 -3.31 -13.87 14.70
CA LYS A 412 -2.06 -13.71 15.43
C LYS A 412 -2.26 -13.88 16.94
N SER A 413 -3.28 -13.25 17.53
CA SER A 413 -3.55 -13.38 18.97
C SER A 413 -3.96 -14.80 19.38
N LYS A 414 -4.62 -15.56 18.51
CA LYS A 414 -4.96 -16.98 18.69
C LYS A 414 -3.79 -17.95 18.40
N GLY A 415 -2.61 -17.45 18.00
CA GLY A 415 -1.46 -18.29 17.66
C GLY A 415 -1.59 -19.03 16.31
N LEU A 416 -2.57 -18.66 15.49
CA LEU A 416 -2.86 -19.27 14.19
C LEU A 416 -2.20 -18.54 13.00
N GLY A 417 -1.54 -17.40 13.23
CA GLY A 417 -1.00 -16.55 12.16
C GLY A 417 0.02 -17.19 11.21
N LYS A 418 0.70 -18.27 11.63
CA LYS A 418 1.61 -19.09 10.78
C LYS A 418 0.98 -20.40 10.32
N ALA A 419 -0.16 -20.77 10.91
CA ALA A 419 -0.80 -22.07 10.71
C ALA A 419 -1.98 -22.00 9.73
N CYS A 420 -2.49 -20.80 9.44
CA CYS A 420 -3.62 -20.58 8.55
C CYS A 420 -3.26 -19.59 7.44
N ALA A 421 -3.96 -19.69 6.31
CA ALA A 421 -3.95 -18.68 5.27
C ALA A 421 -5.25 -17.87 5.31
N LEU A 422 -5.21 -16.60 4.87
CA LEU A 422 -6.41 -15.83 4.58
C LEU A 422 -6.43 -15.41 3.12
N ILE A 423 -7.57 -15.59 2.46
CA ILE A 423 -7.80 -15.18 1.07
C ILE A 423 -9.06 -14.33 1.01
N THR A 424 -9.04 -13.25 0.22
CA THR A 424 -10.22 -12.40 0.03
C THR A 424 -10.25 -11.72 -1.33
N ASP A 425 -11.45 -11.45 -1.82
CA ASP A 425 -11.71 -10.52 -2.92
C ASP A 425 -11.66 -9.03 -2.48
N GLY A 426 -11.63 -8.77 -1.17
CA GLY A 426 -11.35 -7.47 -0.56
C GLY A 426 -9.85 -7.15 -0.48
N ARG A 427 -9.44 -6.38 0.53
CA ARG A 427 -8.02 -6.06 0.79
C ARG A 427 -7.64 -6.23 2.26
N PHE A 428 -6.37 -6.50 2.49
CA PHE A 428 -5.77 -6.49 3.82
C PHE A 428 -5.08 -5.16 4.10
N SER A 429 -4.95 -4.83 5.37
CA SER A 429 -4.22 -3.62 5.77
C SER A 429 -2.73 -3.72 5.45
N GLY A 430 -2.09 -2.58 5.17
CA GLY A 430 -0.63 -2.50 5.11
C GLY A 430 0.06 -2.96 6.41
N GLY A 431 -0.68 -3.02 7.53
CA GLY A 431 -0.27 -3.55 8.84
C GLY A 431 -0.28 -5.08 8.97
N THR A 432 -0.75 -5.81 7.96
CA THR A 432 -0.89 -7.27 8.01
C THR A 432 0.46 -8.01 7.85
N SER A 433 0.59 -9.12 8.57
CA SER A 433 1.68 -10.11 8.45
C SER A 433 1.08 -11.52 8.31
N GLY A 434 1.87 -12.49 7.85
CA GLY A 434 1.43 -13.85 7.58
C GLY A 434 0.91 -14.05 6.15
N LEU A 435 0.39 -15.24 5.85
CA LEU A 435 -0.10 -15.61 4.52
C LEU A 435 -1.49 -15.02 4.26
N SER A 436 -1.53 -13.74 3.91
CA SER A 436 -2.74 -12.97 3.64
C SER A 436 -2.77 -12.50 2.17
N ILE A 437 -3.72 -13.02 1.40
CA ILE A 437 -3.85 -12.83 -0.05
C ILE A 437 -5.10 -12.03 -0.36
N GLY A 438 -4.94 -10.82 -0.87
CA GLY A 438 -6.04 -9.93 -1.20
C GLY A 438 -6.24 -9.75 -2.70
N HIS A 439 -7.26 -8.96 -3.06
CA HIS A 439 -7.54 -8.53 -4.42
C HIS A 439 -7.83 -9.68 -5.39
N VAL A 440 -8.36 -10.80 -4.89
CA VAL A 440 -8.75 -11.90 -5.78
C VAL A 440 -9.72 -11.38 -6.83
N SER A 441 -9.27 -11.46 -8.09
CA SER A 441 -9.96 -10.89 -9.24
C SER A 441 -10.24 -11.98 -10.27
N PRO A 442 -11.48 -12.09 -10.79
CA PRO A 442 -12.65 -11.29 -10.44
C PRO A 442 -13.17 -11.55 -9.01
N GLU A 443 -13.81 -10.54 -8.40
CA GLU A 443 -14.44 -10.69 -7.07
C GLU A 443 -15.68 -11.61 -7.11
N ALA A 444 -16.12 -12.13 -5.97
CA ALA A 444 -17.28 -13.02 -5.88
C ALA A 444 -18.55 -12.36 -6.43
N ALA A 445 -18.81 -11.10 -6.07
CA ALA A 445 -19.99 -10.35 -6.53
C ALA A 445 -19.99 -10.04 -8.03
N ALA A 446 -18.85 -10.21 -8.71
CA ALA A 446 -18.69 -9.97 -10.15
C ALA A 446 -18.61 -11.28 -10.95
N GLY A 447 -18.89 -12.44 -10.35
CA GLY A 447 -18.83 -13.70 -11.05
C GLY A 447 -17.54 -14.52 -10.82
N GLY A 448 -16.68 -14.09 -9.89
CA GLY A 448 -15.37 -14.71 -9.66
C GLY A 448 -15.45 -16.17 -9.20
N ALA A 449 -14.44 -16.97 -9.54
CA ALA A 449 -14.35 -18.36 -9.10
C ALA A 449 -14.19 -18.52 -7.57
N ILE A 450 -13.67 -17.50 -6.87
CA ILE A 450 -13.69 -17.45 -5.40
C ILE A 450 -15.11 -17.60 -4.80
N GLY A 451 -16.14 -17.17 -5.53
CA GLY A 451 -17.56 -17.36 -5.16
C GLY A 451 -18.07 -18.80 -5.26
N LEU A 452 -17.33 -19.72 -5.89
CA LEU A 452 -17.71 -21.12 -6.09
C LEU A 452 -17.04 -22.11 -5.14
N ILE A 453 -16.14 -21.62 -4.29
CA ILE A 453 -15.45 -22.46 -3.31
C ILE A 453 -16.49 -22.90 -2.26
N GLU A 454 -16.52 -24.19 -1.97
CA GLU A 454 -17.36 -24.79 -0.94
C GLU A 454 -16.53 -25.15 0.31
N PRO A 455 -17.14 -25.23 1.50
CA PRO A 455 -16.45 -25.63 2.72
C PRO A 455 -15.73 -26.97 2.57
N GLY A 456 -14.45 -27.01 2.95
CA GLY A 456 -13.62 -28.22 2.90
C GLY A 456 -12.92 -28.48 1.56
N ASP A 457 -13.19 -27.71 0.50
CA ASP A 457 -12.39 -27.78 -0.73
C ASP A 457 -10.92 -27.48 -0.41
N LEU A 458 -9.99 -28.22 -1.01
CA LEU A 458 -8.56 -27.95 -0.81
C LEU A 458 -8.12 -26.76 -1.66
N ILE A 459 -7.47 -25.79 -1.03
CA ILE A 459 -6.85 -24.64 -1.69
C ILE A 459 -5.34 -24.83 -1.67
N GLU A 460 -4.72 -24.72 -2.85
CA GLU A 460 -3.27 -24.77 -3.04
C GLU A 460 -2.75 -23.37 -3.34
N ILE A 461 -1.78 -22.92 -2.54
CA ILE A 461 -1.06 -21.66 -2.70
C ILE A 461 0.41 -22.00 -2.92
N ASP A 462 0.99 -21.53 -4.02
CA ASP A 462 2.42 -21.66 -4.30
C ASP A 462 2.95 -20.29 -4.76
N ILE A 463 3.57 -19.57 -3.81
CA ILE A 463 4.15 -18.25 -4.06
C ILE A 463 5.35 -18.34 -5.02
N PRO A 464 6.31 -19.27 -4.88
CA PRO A 464 7.39 -19.44 -5.86
C PRO A 464 6.89 -19.68 -7.29
N ALA A 465 5.87 -20.53 -7.47
CA ALA A 465 5.29 -20.81 -8.78
C ALA A 465 4.33 -19.72 -9.30
N ARG A 466 3.93 -18.78 -8.43
CA ARG A 466 2.93 -17.74 -8.67
C ARG A 466 1.54 -18.32 -8.98
N THR A 467 1.17 -19.40 -8.30
CA THR A 467 -0.09 -20.10 -8.51
C THR A 467 -1.00 -20.11 -7.28
N ILE A 468 -2.30 -20.02 -7.51
CA ILE A 468 -3.33 -20.16 -6.48
C ILE A 468 -4.57 -20.85 -7.04
N ASN A 469 -4.90 -22.04 -6.53
CA ASN A 469 -5.96 -22.88 -7.09
C ASN A 469 -6.84 -23.52 -6.03
N VAL A 470 -8.11 -23.74 -6.35
CA VAL A 470 -8.95 -24.74 -5.68
C VAL A 470 -8.79 -26.08 -6.39
N LEU A 471 -8.53 -27.15 -5.64
CA LEU A 471 -8.26 -28.49 -6.16
C LEU A 471 -9.56 -29.27 -6.42
N VAL A 472 -10.39 -28.73 -7.31
CA VAL A 472 -11.56 -29.38 -7.89
C VAL A 472 -11.46 -29.36 -9.41
N ASP A 473 -12.10 -30.34 -10.07
CA ASP A 473 -12.06 -30.41 -11.53
C ASP A 473 -12.93 -29.32 -12.20
N ASP A 474 -12.61 -29.00 -13.45
CA ASP A 474 -13.30 -27.96 -14.22
C ASP A 474 -14.79 -28.25 -14.40
N ALA A 475 -15.18 -29.53 -14.46
CA ALA A 475 -16.57 -29.95 -14.59
C ALA A 475 -17.38 -29.60 -13.34
N THR A 476 -16.79 -29.77 -12.16
CA THR A 476 -17.37 -29.41 -10.87
C THR A 476 -17.51 -27.89 -10.76
N LEU A 477 -16.46 -27.13 -11.10
CA LEU A 477 -16.54 -25.66 -11.11
C LEU A 477 -17.60 -25.15 -12.09
N ALA A 478 -17.69 -25.71 -13.29
CA ALA A 478 -18.72 -25.37 -14.25
C ALA A 478 -20.13 -25.67 -13.72
N SER A 479 -20.34 -26.84 -13.11
CA SER A 479 -21.61 -27.20 -12.49
C SER A 479 -21.99 -26.26 -11.34
N ARG A 480 -21.02 -25.83 -10.52
CA ARG A 480 -21.25 -24.86 -9.43
C ARG A 480 -21.57 -23.48 -9.98
N ARG A 481 -20.93 -23.07 -11.08
CA ARG A 481 -21.24 -21.82 -11.78
C ARG A 481 -22.68 -21.81 -12.27
N ASP A 482 -23.10 -22.85 -13.00
CA ASP A 482 -24.47 -22.98 -13.51
C ASP A 482 -25.50 -22.93 -12.36
N ALA A 483 -25.21 -23.58 -11.24
CA ALA A 483 -26.06 -23.54 -10.05
C ALA A 483 -26.11 -22.14 -9.42
N MET A 484 -24.97 -21.43 -9.32
CA MET A 484 -24.89 -20.07 -8.79
C MET A 484 -25.67 -19.07 -9.67
N ASP A 485 -25.55 -19.18 -10.99
CA ASP A 485 -26.25 -18.31 -11.95
C ASP A 485 -27.78 -18.50 -11.92
N GLN A 486 -28.25 -19.70 -11.55
CA GLN A 486 -29.67 -20.01 -11.39
C GLN A 486 -30.20 -19.70 -9.98
N SER A 487 -29.33 -19.35 -9.03
CA SER A 487 -29.72 -19.09 -7.64
C SER A 487 -30.58 -17.83 -7.53
N PRO A 488 -31.64 -17.82 -6.70
CA PRO A 488 -32.37 -16.59 -6.36
C PRO A 488 -31.48 -15.51 -5.71
N ARG A 489 -30.36 -15.91 -5.12
CA ARG A 489 -29.32 -15.05 -4.54
C ARG A 489 -28.00 -15.19 -5.31
N ALA A 490 -28.07 -15.22 -6.64
CA ALA A 490 -26.87 -15.29 -7.48
C ALA A 490 -25.87 -14.20 -7.09
N TRP A 491 -24.63 -14.62 -6.83
CA TRP A 491 -23.48 -13.76 -6.54
C TRP A 491 -23.68 -12.81 -5.35
N GLN A 492 -24.45 -13.26 -4.37
CA GLN A 492 -24.71 -12.55 -3.13
C GLN A 492 -24.34 -13.45 -1.94
N PRO A 493 -23.96 -12.85 -0.80
CA PRO A 493 -23.77 -13.58 0.45
C PRO A 493 -24.97 -14.47 0.78
N GLU A 494 -24.73 -15.65 1.34
CA GLU A 494 -25.81 -16.54 1.77
C GLU A 494 -26.64 -15.90 2.89
N ALA A 495 -25.95 -15.31 3.86
CA ALA A 495 -26.55 -14.63 5.01
C ALA A 495 -26.76 -13.14 4.75
N ASP A 496 -27.84 -12.58 5.31
CA ASP A 496 -28.05 -11.14 5.30
C ASP A 496 -26.99 -10.44 6.16
N ARG A 497 -26.29 -9.46 5.58
CA ARG A 497 -25.30 -8.65 6.28
C ARG A 497 -25.96 -7.37 6.80
N PRO A 498 -25.97 -7.10 8.11
CA PRO A 498 -26.62 -5.91 8.68
C PRO A 498 -25.77 -4.64 8.48
N ARG A 499 -25.49 -4.28 7.22
CA ARG A 499 -24.67 -3.11 6.85
C ARG A 499 -25.54 -1.98 6.29
N GLN A 500 -25.21 -0.74 6.64
CA GLN A 500 -25.86 0.43 6.07
C GLN A 500 -25.22 0.86 4.75
N VAL A 501 -25.74 0.33 3.63
CA VAL A 501 -25.28 0.71 2.29
C VAL A 501 -26.04 1.94 1.80
N SER A 502 -25.40 3.10 1.92
CA SER A 502 -25.94 4.39 1.44
C SER A 502 -26.03 4.45 -0.09
N THR A 503 -26.77 5.44 -0.61
CA THR A 503 -26.83 5.72 -2.05
C THR A 503 -25.46 5.97 -2.66
N ALA A 504 -24.54 6.65 -1.94
CA ALA A 504 -23.19 6.91 -2.42
C ALA A 504 -22.41 5.60 -2.67
N LEU A 505 -22.51 4.64 -1.75
CA LEU A 505 -21.88 3.32 -1.92
C LEU A 505 -22.53 2.51 -3.06
N LYS A 506 -23.84 2.65 -3.27
CA LYS A 506 -24.53 2.00 -4.40
C LYS A 506 -24.04 2.55 -5.74
N VAL A 507 -23.85 3.87 -5.85
CA VAL A 507 -23.29 4.53 -7.04
C VAL A 507 -21.87 4.06 -7.30
N TYR A 508 -21.04 4.01 -6.25
CA TYR A 508 -19.69 3.44 -6.34
C TYR A 508 -19.73 2.00 -6.87
N ALA A 509 -20.50 1.12 -6.22
CA ALA A 509 -20.61 -0.29 -6.59
C ALA A 509 -21.12 -0.49 -8.02
N SER A 510 -22.03 0.37 -8.52
CA SER A 510 -22.56 0.26 -9.88
C SER A 510 -21.57 0.67 -10.96
N MET A 511 -20.54 1.44 -10.61
CA MET A 511 -19.59 2.02 -11.54
C MET A 511 -18.17 1.52 -11.37
N VAL A 512 -17.85 0.76 -10.33
CA VAL A 512 -16.47 0.38 -10.04
C VAL A 512 -15.99 -0.77 -10.93
N THR A 513 -14.73 -0.67 -11.36
CA THR A 513 -13.97 -1.73 -12.04
C THR A 513 -13.44 -2.78 -11.05
N SER A 514 -12.89 -3.88 -11.56
CA SER A 514 -12.23 -4.91 -10.76
C SER A 514 -10.93 -4.39 -10.12
N ALA A 515 -10.46 -5.07 -9.06
CA ALA A 515 -9.25 -4.69 -8.34
C ALA A 515 -7.99 -4.77 -9.22
N ASP A 516 -7.92 -5.71 -10.17
CA ASP A 516 -6.84 -5.78 -11.17
C ASP A 516 -6.77 -4.54 -12.10
N LYS A 517 -7.83 -3.72 -12.13
CA LYS A 517 -7.89 -2.44 -12.85
C LYS A 517 -7.80 -1.23 -11.92
N GLY A 518 -7.42 -1.45 -10.66
CA GLY A 518 -7.30 -0.40 -9.67
C GLY A 518 -8.62 0.00 -9.00
N ALA A 519 -9.72 -0.71 -9.25
CA ALA A 519 -11.05 -0.43 -8.69
C ALA A 519 -11.45 1.05 -8.84
N ILE A 520 -11.14 1.67 -9.99
CA ILE A 520 -11.61 3.02 -10.35
C ILE A 520 -12.97 2.96 -11.03
N ARG A 521 -13.54 4.12 -11.37
CA ARG A 521 -14.77 4.18 -12.16
C ARG A 521 -14.57 3.63 -13.56
N ASP A 522 -15.50 2.80 -13.96
CA ASP A 522 -15.58 2.16 -15.26
C ASP A 522 -16.11 3.17 -16.29
N GLN A 523 -15.18 3.73 -17.06
CA GLN A 523 -15.49 4.68 -18.11
C GLN A 523 -16.30 4.04 -19.25
N SER A 524 -16.26 2.71 -19.41
CA SER A 524 -17.02 2.01 -20.46
C SER A 524 -18.54 2.04 -20.22
N LEU A 525 -18.97 2.38 -19.01
CA LEU A 525 -20.38 2.57 -18.66
C LEU A 525 -20.92 3.95 -19.07
N ILE A 526 -20.03 4.87 -19.49
CA ILE A 526 -20.37 6.22 -19.94
C ILE A 526 -20.47 6.19 -21.48
N LYS A 527 -21.58 6.71 -22.02
CA LYS A 527 -21.91 6.65 -23.46
C LYS A 527 -21.33 7.81 -24.25
#